data_AF-A0A7X3QF62-F1
#
_entry.id   AF-A0A7X3QF62-F1
#
_cell.length_a   1.000
_cell.length_b   1.000
_cell.length_c   1.000
_cell.angle_alpha   90.00
_cell.angle_beta   90.00
_cell.angle_gamma   90.00
#
_symmetry.space_group_name_H-M   'P 1'
#
loop_
_entity.id
_entity.type
_entity.pdbx_description
1 polymer ?
#
loop_
_entity_poly.entity_id
_entity_poly.type
_entity_poly.pdbx_seq_one_letter_code
_entity_poly.pdbx_strand_id
1 'polypeptide(L)'
;MRVVPSVPLGRGSRTAAICAAALLVLAGAASPPAGAQSSGSGLPACDPDNGGLTLPDGFCALVVADGISGARHIDIAANGDIYVRSRGARGRGAVNTGGGLFALRDADGDGRAEVVEQFGDNYGTGLELRDGYLYFSTSTEVFRYALTPGRLVPAGPPELMVSEFPMQRGHRDKPFAFDEDGNMYVNVGAPSNACQQQRRTAGSPGKQPCPELDRQASVWRFDADRPGQTQADDGYKFALGTRNLLGIAWDPATRAVYAMQHGRDSLATLFGAYFDDVESAELPSEELFRLYDGADFGWPYCYYDHFLDRRVLAPEYGGDGEAEGDCGRYERPLVAFPGHWAPHDLMFYSGGQFPGRYREGAFVVFHGSWNRAPMEQQGYQVAFAPRSGGEFTGDWETFADGFAAESPLVRPQDAAHRPAGIAQGPDGSVYVTDDAGGRVWRIVYRGM
;
A
#
# COMPACT_ATOMS: atom_id res chain seq x y z
N MET A 1 74.72 9.22 51.10
CA MET A 1 73.99 10.04 52.10
C MET A 1 74.09 9.38 53.48
N ARG A 2 73.64 10.01 54.57
CA ARG A 2 73.98 9.63 55.96
C ARG A 2 72.92 8.74 56.67
N VAL A 3 73.42 7.82 57.51
CA VAL A 3 72.90 7.42 58.85
C VAL A 3 71.55 6.65 58.96
N VAL A 4 71.68 5.33 59.20
CA VAL A 4 71.16 4.43 60.30
C VAL A 4 69.92 4.82 61.19
N PRO A 5 69.28 3.89 61.97
CA PRO A 5 67.82 3.68 61.90
C PRO A 5 67.05 3.77 63.25
N SER A 6 65.73 3.49 63.25
CA SER A 6 64.95 3.18 64.47
C SER A 6 63.62 2.43 64.20
N VAL A 7 62.94 2.05 65.30
CA VAL A 7 61.86 1.04 65.52
C VAL A 7 61.06 1.53 66.77
N PRO A 8 59.82 1.12 67.17
CA PRO A 8 58.73 0.28 66.60
C PRO A 8 57.30 0.95 66.63
N LEU A 9 56.24 0.13 66.41
CA LEU A 9 54.91 0.11 67.08
C LEU A 9 54.08 1.40 67.30
N GLY A 10 52.81 1.36 66.86
CA GLY A 10 51.74 2.23 67.36
C GLY A 10 50.33 1.66 67.13
N ARG A 11 49.61 1.29 68.19
CA ARG A 11 48.15 1.00 68.13
C ARG A 11 47.38 2.32 68.19
N GLY A 12 46.38 2.49 67.32
CA GLY A 12 45.53 3.68 67.31
C GLY A 12 44.09 3.38 66.87
N SER A 13 43.25 2.94 67.79
CA SER A 13 41.81 2.76 67.53
C SER A 13 41.09 4.11 67.47
N ARG A 14 40.41 4.41 66.36
CA ARG A 14 39.35 5.42 66.33
C ARG A 14 38.09 4.88 65.65
N THR A 15 37.00 4.97 66.39
CA THR A 15 35.63 4.66 65.98
C THR A 15 35.21 5.51 64.79
N ALA A 16 34.74 4.87 63.72
CA ALA A 16 33.88 5.52 62.73
C ALA A 16 32.43 5.42 63.21
N ALA A 17 31.71 6.55 63.25
CA ALA A 17 30.31 6.57 63.64
C ALA A 17 29.43 6.13 62.46
N ILE A 18 28.52 5.18 62.69
CA ILE A 18 27.53 4.77 61.69
C ILE A 18 26.33 5.71 61.81
N CYS A 19 26.19 6.63 60.85
CA CYS A 19 24.98 7.46 60.73
C CYS A 19 23.85 6.62 60.10
N ALA A 20 23.00 6.04 60.95
CA ALA A 20 21.77 5.37 60.50
C ALA A 20 20.72 6.41 60.08
N ALA A 21 20.53 6.60 58.77
CA ALA A 21 19.41 7.35 58.22
C ALA A 21 18.19 6.43 58.08
N ALA A 22 17.12 6.71 58.82
CA ALA A 22 15.89 5.92 58.76
C ALA A 22 15.02 6.35 57.56
N LEU A 23 14.70 5.41 56.66
CA LEU A 23 13.63 5.62 55.68
C LEU A 23 12.27 5.45 56.37
N LEU A 24 11.46 6.51 56.39
CA LEU A 24 10.03 6.36 56.62
C LEU A 24 9.35 5.92 55.33
N VAL A 25 8.77 4.72 55.32
CA VAL A 25 7.88 4.27 54.25
C VAL A 25 6.48 4.83 54.51
N LEU A 26 6.13 5.91 53.81
CA LEU A 26 4.75 6.42 53.79
C LEU A 26 3.93 5.64 52.76
N ALA A 27 3.14 4.68 53.24
CA ALA A 27 2.21 3.91 52.43
C ALA A 27 0.99 4.76 52.02
N GLY A 28 1.16 5.59 50.99
CA GLY A 28 0.06 6.33 50.38
C GLY A 28 -0.85 5.39 49.57
N ALA A 29 -2.08 5.18 50.03
CA ALA A 29 -3.08 4.45 49.27
C ALA A 29 -3.56 5.30 48.08
N ALA A 30 -3.02 5.03 46.89
CA ALA A 30 -3.47 5.68 45.66
C ALA A 30 -4.84 5.11 45.23
N SER A 31 -5.88 5.96 45.28
CA SER A 31 -7.15 5.64 44.63
C SER A 31 -6.92 5.46 43.11
N PRO A 32 -7.54 4.46 42.47
CA PRO A 32 -7.46 4.33 41.02
C PRO A 32 -8.09 5.55 40.32
N PRO A 33 -7.60 5.98 39.15
CA PRO A 33 -8.23 7.04 38.38
C PRO A 33 -9.64 6.63 37.97
N ALA A 34 -10.59 7.55 38.10
CA ALA A 34 -11.99 7.27 37.85
C ALA A 34 -12.30 7.18 36.35
N GLY A 35 -12.94 6.08 35.93
CA GLY A 35 -13.77 6.06 34.73
C GLY A 35 -13.07 6.14 33.39
N ALA A 36 -12.16 5.22 33.10
CA ALA A 36 -12.08 4.71 31.72
C ALA A 36 -13.44 4.06 31.42
N GLN A 37 -14.29 4.72 30.64
CA GLN A 37 -15.56 4.14 30.20
C GLN A 37 -15.22 3.05 29.18
N SER A 38 -15.64 1.81 29.47
CA SER A 38 -15.67 0.77 28.45
C SER A 38 -16.75 1.12 27.42
N SER A 39 -16.35 1.55 26.23
CA SER A 39 -17.21 1.49 25.06
C SER A 39 -17.74 0.06 24.90
N GLY A 40 -18.98 -0.08 24.42
CA GLY A 40 -19.67 -1.37 24.39
C GLY A 40 -18.93 -2.39 23.53
N SER A 41 -18.61 -3.57 24.06
CA SER A 41 -17.87 -4.61 23.35
C SER A 41 -18.76 -5.34 22.33
N GLY A 42 -19.05 -4.68 21.21
CA GLY A 42 -19.82 -5.21 20.08
C GLY A 42 -19.30 -4.67 18.75
N LEU A 43 -19.30 -5.50 17.71
CA LEU A 43 -18.97 -5.06 16.35
C LEU A 43 -20.08 -4.13 15.79
N PRO A 44 -19.71 -3.07 15.05
CA PRO A 44 -20.64 -2.08 14.51
C PRO A 44 -21.71 -2.71 13.62
N ALA A 45 -22.92 -2.13 13.63
CA ALA A 45 -24.05 -2.68 12.89
C ALA A 45 -23.78 -2.64 11.37
N CYS A 46 -23.88 -3.80 10.71
CA CYS A 46 -23.73 -3.89 9.26
C CYS A 46 -24.95 -3.29 8.55
N ASP A 47 -24.73 -2.76 7.35
CA ASP A 47 -25.82 -2.32 6.48
C ASP A 47 -26.58 -3.54 5.91
N PRO A 48 -27.91 -3.47 5.70
CA PRO A 48 -28.73 -4.63 5.31
C PRO A 48 -28.36 -5.27 3.96
N ASP A 49 -27.60 -4.55 3.14
CA ASP A 49 -27.09 -4.92 1.81
C ASP A 49 -25.56 -4.90 1.74
N ASN A 50 -24.87 -4.87 2.90
CA ASN A 50 -23.42 -4.65 3.02
C ASN A 50 -22.90 -3.36 2.36
N GLY A 51 -23.76 -2.36 2.11
CA GLY A 51 -23.39 -1.19 1.31
C GLY A 51 -23.11 -1.52 -0.16
N GLY A 52 -23.75 -2.59 -0.68
CA GLY A 52 -23.64 -3.09 -2.05
C GLY A 52 -22.66 -4.26 -2.25
N LEU A 53 -22.00 -4.76 -1.19
CA LEU A 53 -20.95 -5.78 -1.32
C LEU A 53 -21.45 -7.23 -1.20
N THR A 54 -21.01 -8.06 -2.13
CA THR A 54 -21.03 -9.52 -1.99
C THR A 54 -19.80 -9.96 -1.20
N LEU A 55 -20.01 -10.72 -0.12
CA LEU A 55 -18.98 -11.16 0.84
C LEU A 55 -19.19 -12.65 1.20
N PRO A 56 -18.14 -13.39 1.60
CA PRO A 56 -18.24 -14.76 2.08
C PRO A 56 -19.12 -14.94 3.33
N ASP A 57 -19.59 -16.16 3.57
CA ASP A 57 -20.43 -16.49 4.72
C ASP A 57 -19.83 -16.05 6.06
N GLY A 58 -20.69 -15.44 6.90
CA GLY A 58 -20.33 -14.89 8.21
C GLY A 58 -19.65 -13.52 8.17
N PHE A 59 -19.36 -12.95 6.99
CA PHE A 59 -18.95 -11.55 6.84
C PHE A 59 -20.15 -10.65 6.58
N CYS A 60 -20.03 -9.38 6.98
CA CYS A 60 -20.89 -8.30 6.54
C CYS A 60 -20.13 -6.96 6.56
N ALA A 61 -20.70 -5.92 5.97
CA ALA A 61 -20.08 -4.60 5.94
C ALA A 61 -21.06 -3.46 6.26
N LEU A 62 -20.51 -2.30 6.60
CA LEU A 62 -21.23 -1.03 6.67
C LEU A 62 -20.48 0.06 5.89
N VAL A 63 -21.22 1.05 5.40
CA VAL A 63 -20.67 2.29 4.86
C VAL A 63 -20.29 3.21 6.02
N VAL A 64 -18.99 3.46 6.17
CA VAL A 64 -18.42 4.37 7.17
C VAL A 64 -18.65 5.81 6.76
N ALA A 65 -18.40 6.11 5.48
CA ALA A 65 -18.60 7.42 4.86
C ALA A 65 -18.80 7.30 3.34
N ASP A 66 -19.40 8.33 2.76
CA ASP A 66 -19.57 8.52 1.32
C ASP A 66 -19.05 9.92 0.91
N GLY A 67 -18.76 10.10 -0.39
CA GLY A 67 -18.39 11.40 -0.96
C GLY A 67 -16.91 11.80 -0.81
N ILE A 68 -16.04 10.91 -0.32
CA ILE A 68 -14.58 11.07 -0.26
C ILE A 68 -13.99 11.02 -1.67
N SER A 69 -14.22 12.09 -2.43
CA SER A 69 -14.05 12.14 -3.88
C SER A 69 -12.63 11.76 -4.31
N GLY A 70 -12.49 10.69 -5.10
CA GLY A 70 -11.20 10.21 -5.57
C GLY A 70 -10.31 9.58 -4.48
N ALA A 71 -10.91 8.94 -3.47
CA ALA A 71 -10.22 8.22 -2.39
C ALA A 71 -9.24 7.16 -2.91
N ARG A 72 -8.15 6.95 -2.19
CA ARG A 72 -7.02 6.06 -2.52
C ARG A 72 -6.63 5.25 -1.29
N HIS A 73 -5.33 5.03 -1.09
CA HIS A 73 -4.76 4.44 0.12
C HIS A 73 -5.29 5.11 1.38
N ILE A 74 -5.51 4.27 2.36
CA ILE A 74 -6.23 4.51 3.60
C ILE A 74 -5.38 3.92 4.72
N ASP A 75 -5.43 4.50 5.91
CA ASP A 75 -4.86 3.87 7.10
C ASP A 75 -5.66 4.27 8.35
N ILE A 76 -5.65 3.39 9.37
CA ILE A 76 -6.49 3.48 10.56
C ILE A 76 -5.58 3.61 11.79
N ALA A 77 -5.64 4.76 12.46
CA ALA A 77 -4.87 4.98 13.66
C ALA A 77 -5.36 4.12 14.84
N ALA A 78 -4.48 3.87 15.81
CA ALA A 78 -4.77 3.01 16.97
C ALA A 78 -5.94 3.49 17.86
N ASN A 79 -6.42 4.73 17.67
CA ASN A 79 -7.61 5.29 18.32
C ASN A 79 -8.89 5.25 17.45
N GLY A 80 -8.83 4.69 16.24
CA GLY A 80 -9.96 4.62 15.30
C GLY A 80 -10.09 5.80 14.33
N ASP A 81 -9.21 6.81 14.37
CA ASP A 81 -9.19 7.86 13.34
C ASP A 81 -8.76 7.27 11.99
N ILE A 82 -9.49 7.61 10.93
CA ILE A 82 -9.27 7.08 9.58
C ILE A 82 -8.67 8.17 8.71
N TYR A 83 -7.55 7.90 8.04
CA TYR A 83 -6.91 8.83 7.13
C TYR A 83 -6.96 8.28 5.70
N VAL A 84 -7.42 9.10 4.75
CA VAL A 84 -7.62 8.68 3.35
C VAL A 84 -6.96 9.67 2.40
N ARG A 85 -6.14 9.18 1.46
CA ARG A 85 -5.54 10.02 0.42
C ARG A 85 -6.55 10.24 -0.71
N SER A 86 -6.63 11.46 -1.24
CA SER A 86 -7.51 11.80 -2.36
C SER A 86 -6.73 12.32 -3.58
N ARG A 87 -7.12 11.84 -4.77
CA ARG A 87 -6.72 12.35 -6.09
C ARG A 87 -7.54 13.55 -6.57
N GLY A 88 -8.56 13.94 -5.81
CA GLY A 88 -9.56 14.94 -6.17
C GLY A 88 -10.63 14.38 -7.12
N ALA A 89 -11.78 15.05 -7.18
CA ALA A 89 -12.91 14.61 -8.00
C ALA A 89 -12.56 14.57 -9.50
N ARG A 90 -12.91 13.47 -10.17
CA ARG A 90 -12.66 13.23 -11.60
C ARG A 90 -13.98 12.87 -12.30
N GLY A 91 -14.44 13.70 -13.23
CA GLY A 91 -15.67 13.42 -13.99
C GLY A 91 -16.13 14.62 -14.82
N ARG A 92 -17.21 14.46 -15.60
CA ARG A 92 -17.87 15.59 -16.27
C ARG A 92 -18.64 16.39 -15.22
N GLY A 93 -18.31 17.68 -15.07
CA GLY A 93 -18.94 18.56 -14.08
C GLY A 93 -18.31 18.51 -12.68
N ALA A 94 -17.35 17.62 -12.43
CA ALA A 94 -16.58 17.61 -11.20
C ALA A 94 -15.68 18.85 -11.10
N VAL A 95 -15.74 19.56 -9.97
CA VAL A 95 -14.72 20.56 -9.62
C VAL A 95 -13.48 19.80 -9.16
N ASN A 96 -12.42 19.82 -9.96
CA ASN A 96 -11.14 19.21 -9.58
C ASN A 96 -10.52 19.99 -8.43
N THR A 97 -10.56 19.42 -7.23
CA THR A 97 -10.04 20.00 -5.97
C THR A 97 -8.52 19.99 -5.87
N GLY A 98 -7.80 19.45 -6.85
CA GLY A 98 -6.34 19.25 -6.80
C GLY A 98 -5.93 17.95 -6.08
N GLY A 99 -6.75 17.48 -5.15
CA GLY A 99 -6.51 16.34 -4.29
C GLY A 99 -6.51 16.75 -2.83
N GLY A 100 -5.90 15.92 -1.98
CA GLY A 100 -5.72 16.22 -0.56
C GLY A 100 -5.72 14.96 0.29
N LEU A 101 -5.88 15.14 1.59
CA LEU A 101 -6.13 14.10 2.56
C LEU A 101 -7.50 14.34 3.19
N PHE A 102 -8.16 13.28 3.63
CA PHE A 102 -9.32 13.33 4.49
C PHE A 102 -8.97 12.67 5.82
N ALA A 103 -9.40 13.26 6.92
CA ALA A 103 -9.40 12.64 8.24
C ALA A 103 -10.86 12.46 8.67
N LEU A 104 -11.23 11.23 9.03
CA LEU A 104 -12.58 10.85 9.41
C LEU A 104 -12.57 10.30 10.85
N ARG A 105 -13.63 10.58 11.61
CA ARG A 105 -13.78 10.09 12.98
C ARG A 105 -15.22 9.65 13.25
N ASP A 106 -15.32 8.41 13.71
CA ASP A 106 -16.44 7.84 14.47
C ASP A 106 -16.50 8.52 15.85
N ALA A 107 -17.60 9.21 16.14
CA ALA A 107 -17.76 10.08 17.30
C ALA A 107 -18.66 9.50 18.40
N ASP A 108 -19.51 8.50 18.09
CA ASP A 108 -20.40 7.86 19.06
C ASP A 108 -20.22 6.33 19.20
N GLY A 109 -19.48 5.70 18.28
CA GLY A 109 -19.11 4.29 18.30
C GLY A 109 -19.99 3.36 17.45
N ASP A 110 -20.92 3.88 16.62
CA ASP A 110 -21.75 3.04 15.75
C ASP A 110 -20.99 2.39 14.58
N GLY A 111 -19.81 2.92 14.24
CA GLY A 111 -18.93 2.46 13.17
C GLY A 111 -18.86 3.36 11.94
N ARG A 112 -19.65 4.44 11.87
CA ARG A 112 -19.65 5.46 10.80
C ARG A 112 -18.80 6.67 11.19
N ALA A 113 -18.78 7.72 10.37
CA ALA A 113 -17.98 8.92 10.63
C ALA A 113 -18.81 10.21 10.56
N GLU A 114 -19.10 10.80 11.72
CA GLU A 114 -19.84 12.06 11.86
C GLU A 114 -18.96 13.27 11.55
N VAL A 115 -17.65 13.10 11.70
CA VAL A 115 -16.64 14.11 11.36
C VAL A 115 -15.85 13.66 10.16
N VAL A 116 -15.85 14.48 9.10
CA VAL A 116 -15.09 14.29 7.87
C VAL A 116 -14.44 15.62 7.50
N GLU A 117 -13.12 15.73 7.69
CA GLU A 117 -12.36 16.96 7.42
C GLU A 117 -11.34 16.74 6.28
N GLN A 118 -11.42 17.55 5.22
CA GLN A 118 -10.40 17.58 4.16
C GLN A 118 -9.26 18.55 4.54
N PHE A 119 -8.01 18.11 4.36
CA PHE A 119 -6.81 18.92 4.60
C PHE A 119 -5.71 18.63 3.58
N GLY A 120 -4.87 19.63 3.29
CA GLY A 120 -3.92 19.57 2.17
C GLY A 120 -4.59 19.64 0.80
N ASP A 121 -3.80 20.00 -0.21
CA ASP A 121 -4.24 20.50 -1.53
C ASP A 121 -3.55 19.81 -2.72
N ASN A 122 -2.72 18.81 -2.44
CA ASN A 122 -1.82 18.19 -3.43
C ASN A 122 -2.35 16.85 -3.97
N TYR A 123 -2.12 16.58 -5.26
CA TYR A 123 -2.44 15.28 -5.89
C TYR A 123 -1.48 14.17 -5.45
N GLY A 124 -1.99 12.98 -5.10
CA GLY A 124 -1.16 11.80 -4.81
C GLY A 124 -1.96 10.49 -4.66
N THR A 125 -1.29 9.46 -4.15
CA THR A 125 -1.90 8.14 -3.90
C THR A 125 -1.44 7.51 -2.57
N GLY A 126 -0.13 7.51 -2.29
CA GLY A 126 0.42 6.88 -1.08
C GLY A 126 0.04 7.62 0.19
N LEU A 127 -0.29 6.84 1.24
CA LEU A 127 -0.55 7.27 2.61
C LEU A 127 -0.35 6.06 3.55
N GLU A 128 0.34 6.26 4.67
CA GLU A 128 0.60 5.23 5.69
C GLU A 128 0.90 5.91 7.04
N LEU A 129 0.56 5.26 8.15
CA LEU A 129 0.81 5.70 9.52
C LEU A 129 2.04 5.00 10.09
N ARG A 130 3.04 5.76 10.53
CA ARG A 130 4.26 5.22 11.14
C ARG A 130 4.76 6.11 12.27
N ASP A 131 5.08 5.51 13.41
CA ASP A 131 5.82 6.12 14.54
C ASP A 131 5.25 7.48 15.04
N GLY A 132 3.93 7.65 14.97
CA GLY A 132 3.25 8.90 15.37
C GLY A 132 3.14 9.96 14.26
N TYR A 133 3.49 9.61 13.02
CA TYR A 133 3.36 10.45 11.84
C TYR A 133 2.38 9.85 10.82
N LEU A 134 1.73 10.73 10.06
CA LEU A 134 0.99 10.39 8.85
C LEU A 134 1.84 10.76 7.64
N TYR A 135 2.38 9.76 6.95
CA TYR A 135 3.11 9.94 5.71
C TYR A 135 2.15 10.00 4.52
N PHE A 136 2.50 10.76 3.48
CA PHE A 136 1.74 10.83 2.24
C PHE A 136 2.60 11.27 1.06
N SER A 137 2.22 10.85 -0.16
CA SER A 137 2.98 11.18 -1.38
C SER A 137 2.33 12.26 -2.23
N THR A 138 3.12 12.95 -3.06
CA THR A 138 2.63 13.73 -4.21
C THR A 138 2.87 12.93 -5.52
N SER A 139 3.12 13.61 -6.65
CA SER A 139 3.70 12.98 -7.85
C SER A 139 5.24 13.00 -7.86
N THR A 140 5.84 13.84 -7.01
CA THR A 140 7.25 14.28 -7.07
C THR A 140 7.98 14.20 -5.74
N GLU A 141 7.25 14.06 -4.62
CA GLU A 141 7.77 14.05 -3.25
C GLU A 141 7.02 13.04 -2.35
N VAL A 142 7.61 12.75 -1.18
CA VAL A 142 6.94 12.17 -0.01
C VAL A 142 7.09 13.15 1.16
N PHE A 143 6.01 13.33 1.91
CA PHE A 143 5.89 14.23 3.06
C PHE A 143 5.38 13.46 4.29
N ARG A 144 5.54 14.04 5.49
CA ARG A 144 4.86 13.57 6.72
C ARG A 144 4.27 14.69 7.55
N TYR A 145 3.17 14.41 8.23
CA TYR A 145 2.61 15.24 9.30
C TYR A 145 2.83 14.56 10.66
N ALA A 146 3.26 15.32 11.67
CA ALA A 146 3.26 14.83 13.06
C ALA A 146 1.83 14.81 13.61
N LEU A 147 1.40 13.66 14.16
CA LEU A 147 0.08 13.53 14.79
C LEU A 147 0.11 14.09 16.21
N THR A 148 -0.99 14.74 16.60
CA THR A 148 -1.17 15.26 17.97
C THR A 148 -2.29 14.48 18.65
N PRO A 149 -2.04 13.74 19.75
CA PRO A 149 -3.04 12.88 20.39
C PRO A 149 -4.39 13.57 20.63
N GLY A 150 -5.48 12.94 20.17
CA GLY A 150 -6.85 13.44 20.24
C GLY A 150 -7.26 14.42 19.13
N ARG A 151 -6.30 15.02 18.40
CA ARG A 151 -6.56 15.96 17.30
C ARG A 151 -6.68 15.20 15.97
N LEU A 152 -7.82 15.34 15.30
CA LEU A 152 -8.12 14.63 14.05
C LEU A 152 -7.27 15.14 12.87
N VAL A 153 -7.35 16.44 12.56
CA VAL A 153 -6.48 17.03 11.53
C VAL A 153 -5.12 17.44 12.14
N PRO A 154 -3.98 17.08 11.51
CA PRO A 154 -2.65 17.46 11.99
C PRO A 154 -2.45 18.98 12.12
N ALA A 155 -1.40 19.37 12.85
CA ALA A 155 -1.08 20.78 13.11
C ALA A 155 0.18 21.23 12.36
N GLY A 156 0.11 22.41 11.73
CA GLY A 156 1.25 23.02 11.02
C GLY A 156 1.42 22.52 9.57
N PRO A 157 2.50 22.95 8.89
CA PRO A 157 2.87 22.43 7.58
C PRO A 157 3.45 21.00 7.70
N PRO A 158 3.40 20.20 6.61
CA PRO A 158 4.07 18.90 6.58
C PRO A 158 5.60 19.06 6.47
N GLU A 159 6.33 18.07 6.97
CA GLU A 159 7.78 17.92 6.76
C GLU A 159 8.04 17.20 5.43
N LEU A 160 9.01 17.69 4.65
CA LEU A 160 9.43 17.07 3.39
C LEU A 160 10.41 15.93 3.67
N MET A 161 10.07 14.71 3.27
CA MET A 161 10.89 13.51 3.53
C MET A 161 11.79 13.16 2.36
N VAL A 162 11.21 13.03 1.16
CA VAL A 162 11.93 12.72 -0.07
C VAL A 162 11.42 13.61 -1.19
N SER A 163 12.32 14.10 -2.04
CA SER A 163 12.01 15.03 -3.13
C SER A 163 12.67 14.65 -4.47
N GLU A 164 12.40 15.48 -5.48
CA GLU A 164 12.97 15.39 -6.83
C GLU A 164 12.67 14.10 -7.61
N PHE A 165 11.64 13.31 -7.27
CA PHE A 165 11.22 12.22 -8.14
C PHE A 165 10.80 12.75 -9.53
N PRO A 166 11.05 12.04 -10.64
CA PRO A 166 10.81 12.53 -11.99
C PRO A 166 9.39 13.03 -12.24
N MET A 167 9.28 14.29 -12.70
CA MET A 167 8.02 14.90 -13.13
C MET A 167 7.50 14.19 -14.39
N GLN A 168 6.41 13.44 -14.26
CA GLN A 168 5.90 12.56 -15.31
C GLN A 168 4.37 12.58 -15.44
N ARG A 169 3.85 12.21 -16.62
CA ARG A 169 2.40 12.16 -16.89
C ARG A 169 1.77 10.78 -16.70
N GLY A 170 2.48 9.71 -17.11
CA GLY A 170 2.07 8.31 -16.83
C GLY A 170 2.67 7.86 -15.50
N HIS A 171 1.96 6.99 -14.78
CA HIS A 171 2.40 6.33 -13.53
C HIS A 171 3.13 7.27 -12.55
N ARG A 172 2.57 8.47 -12.36
CA ARG A 172 3.23 9.55 -11.61
C ARG A 172 3.11 9.41 -10.10
N ASP A 173 2.17 8.60 -9.65
CA ASP A 173 1.88 8.31 -8.26
C ASP A 173 3.05 7.59 -7.56
N LYS A 174 3.25 7.90 -6.27
CA LYS A 174 4.39 7.45 -5.47
C LYS A 174 3.94 6.73 -4.18
N PRO A 175 3.23 5.59 -4.28
CA PRO A 175 2.95 4.79 -3.10
C PRO A 175 4.26 4.21 -2.53
N PHE A 176 4.23 3.88 -1.26
CA PHE A 176 5.37 3.41 -0.50
C PHE A 176 4.92 2.42 0.58
N ALA A 177 5.89 1.71 1.14
CA ALA A 177 5.73 0.89 2.34
C ALA A 177 6.94 1.06 3.26
N PHE A 178 6.76 0.88 4.56
CA PHE A 178 7.85 0.90 5.54
C PHE A 178 8.30 -0.50 5.98
N ASP A 179 9.58 -0.66 6.32
CA ASP A 179 10.04 -1.82 7.12
C ASP A 179 10.33 -1.45 8.59
N GLU A 180 10.43 -2.51 9.40
CA GLU A 180 10.76 -2.44 10.83
C GLU A 180 12.22 -1.99 11.11
N ASP A 181 13.08 -2.00 10.09
CA ASP A 181 14.52 -1.74 10.20
C ASP A 181 14.88 -0.27 9.86
N GLY A 182 13.87 0.59 9.65
CA GLY A 182 14.01 2.04 9.47
C GLY A 182 13.94 2.53 8.02
N ASN A 183 13.56 1.68 7.07
CA ASN A 183 13.56 2.01 5.65
C ASN A 183 12.15 2.32 5.11
N MET A 184 12.11 3.16 4.08
CA MET A 184 10.92 3.46 3.26
C MET A 184 11.17 3.05 1.82
N TYR A 185 10.26 2.28 1.22
CA TYR A 185 10.37 1.76 -0.15
C TYR A 185 9.34 2.43 -1.05
N VAL A 186 9.77 3.28 -1.97
CA VAL A 186 8.88 4.10 -2.82
C VAL A 186 8.87 3.59 -4.27
N ASN A 187 7.67 3.34 -4.82
CA ASN A 187 7.49 3.06 -6.25
C ASN A 187 7.77 4.30 -7.10
N VAL A 188 8.58 4.15 -8.15
CA VAL A 188 8.78 5.18 -9.18
C VAL A 188 8.45 4.57 -10.55
N GLY A 189 7.14 4.48 -10.84
CA GLY A 189 6.61 3.87 -12.07
C GLY A 189 7.11 4.51 -13.38
N ALA A 190 7.00 3.78 -14.48
CA ALA A 190 7.45 4.17 -15.81
C ALA A 190 6.63 5.33 -16.42
N PRO A 191 7.24 6.30 -17.12
CA PRO A 191 6.49 7.39 -17.76
C PRO A 191 5.75 6.94 -19.05
N SER A 192 6.07 5.76 -19.58
CA SER A 192 5.52 5.18 -20.82
C SER A 192 4.76 3.86 -20.55
N ASN A 193 4.38 3.15 -21.63
CA ASN A 193 3.73 1.84 -21.52
C ASN A 193 4.74 0.67 -21.53
N ALA A 194 5.68 0.70 -22.47
CA ALA A 194 6.68 -0.33 -22.74
C ALA A 194 7.96 0.28 -23.39
N CYS A 195 8.35 1.48 -22.96
CA CYS A 195 9.57 2.19 -23.39
C CYS A 195 9.75 2.39 -24.92
N GLN A 196 8.63 2.41 -25.66
CA GLN A 196 8.56 2.57 -27.11
C GLN A 196 9.27 3.83 -27.64
N GLN A 197 9.83 3.72 -28.85
CA GLN A 197 10.34 4.87 -29.61
C GLN A 197 9.23 5.84 -29.99
N GLN A 198 8.09 5.33 -30.45
CA GLN A 198 6.87 6.09 -30.72
C GLN A 198 5.73 5.63 -29.78
N ARG A 199 5.33 6.50 -28.86
CA ARG A 199 4.36 6.20 -27.79
C ARG A 199 2.99 5.77 -28.35
N ARG A 200 2.59 4.53 -28.09
CA ARG A 200 1.32 3.92 -28.52
C ARG A 200 1.08 3.97 -30.05
N THR A 201 2.15 3.89 -30.83
CA THR A 201 2.06 3.66 -32.27
C THR A 201 2.16 2.16 -32.54
N ALA A 202 1.25 1.61 -33.36
CA ALA A 202 1.27 0.19 -33.72
C ALA A 202 2.60 -0.19 -34.42
N GLY A 203 3.15 -1.35 -34.06
CA GLY A 203 4.45 -1.81 -34.54
C GLY A 203 5.66 -0.95 -34.13
N SER A 204 5.52 0.01 -33.18
CA SER A 204 6.66 0.79 -32.72
C SER A 204 7.65 -0.10 -31.97
N PRO A 205 8.93 -0.16 -32.37
CA PRO A 205 9.96 -0.82 -31.58
C PRO A 205 10.20 -0.08 -30.24
N GLY A 206 10.77 -0.81 -29.29
CA GLY A 206 11.27 -0.34 -28.01
C GLY A 206 12.58 0.44 -28.14
N LYS A 207 12.98 1.10 -27.05
CA LYS A 207 14.33 1.68 -26.89
C LYS A 207 15.24 0.62 -26.25
N GLN A 208 16.40 0.38 -26.84
CA GLN A 208 17.41 -0.57 -26.36
C GLN A 208 18.76 0.14 -26.15
N PRO A 209 19.30 0.23 -24.92
CA PRO A 209 18.60 -0.01 -23.65
C PRO A 209 17.44 0.97 -23.45
N CYS A 210 16.51 0.64 -22.56
CA CYS A 210 15.45 1.57 -22.16
C CYS A 210 16.00 2.64 -21.20
N PRO A 211 15.98 3.94 -21.55
CA PRO A 211 16.52 5.00 -20.68
C PRO A 211 15.64 5.29 -19.46
N GLU A 212 14.39 4.83 -19.45
CA GLU A 212 13.44 5.08 -18.36
C GLU A 212 13.86 4.29 -17.08
N LEU A 213 14.65 3.22 -17.24
CA LEU A 213 15.24 2.40 -16.15
C LEU A 213 16.29 3.14 -15.30
N ASP A 214 16.76 4.31 -15.74
CA ASP A 214 17.77 5.09 -15.03
C ASP A 214 17.24 5.64 -13.68
N ARG A 215 16.06 6.25 -13.70
CA ARG A 215 15.41 6.85 -12.51
C ARG A 215 13.97 6.37 -12.27
N GLN A 216 13.40 5.56 -13.15
CA GLN A 216 12.00 5.15 -13.12
C GLN A 216 11.89 3.63 -13.38
N ALA A 217 10.68 3.11 -13.47
CA ALA A 217 10.37 1.68 -13.55
C ALA A 217 11.07 0.83 -12.46
N SER A 218 11.15 1.38 -11.25
CA SER A 218 11.97 0.85 -10.15
C SER A 218 11.41 1.22 -8.77
N VAL A 219 11.85 0.49 -7.74
CA VAL A 219 11.58 0.79 -6.32
C VAL A 219 12.84 1.35 -5.68
N TRP A 220 12.69 2.44 -4.93
CA TRP A 220 13.78 3.16 -4.30
C TRP A 220 13.63 3.14 -2.77
N ARG A 221 14.67 2.68 -2.08
CA ARG A 221 14.78 2.63 -0.63
C ARG A 221 15.40 3.92 -0.11
N PHE A 222 14.82 4.47 0.95
CA PHE A 222 15.26 5.64 1.69
C PHE A 222 15.29 5.36 3.20
N ASP A 223 16.01 6.18 3.95
CA ASP A 223 15.84 6.29 5.40
C ASP A 223 14.44 6.89 5.68
N ALA A 224 13.63 6.25 6.54
CA ALA A 224 12.26 6.68 6.81
C ALA A 224 12.19 7.93 7.71
N ASP A 225 13.20 8.17 8.54
CA ASP A 225 13.19 9.21 9.57
C ASP A 225 13.97 10.47 9.21
N ARG A 226 14.88 10.37 8.23
CA ARG A 226 15.71 11.48 7.73
C ARG A 226 14.93 12.36 6.73
N PRO A 227 14.59 13.61 7.09
CA PRO A 227 13.92 14.52 6.18
C PRO A 227 14.86 15.08 5.10
N GLY A 228 14.28 15.64 4.04
CA GLY A 228 14.99 16.42 3.02
C GLY A 228 15.85 15.63 2.02
N GLN A 229 15.62 14.32 1.88
CA GLN A 229 16.37 13.47 0.94
C GLN A 229 16.00 13.76 -0.53
N THR A 230 16.92 13.50 -1.47
CA THR A 230 16.60 13.48 -2.92
C THR A 230 16.65 12.05 -3.47
N GLN A 231 15.87 11.75 -4.52
CA GLN A 231 16.00 10.44 -5.18
C GLN A 231 17.41 10.21 -5.77
N ALA A 232 18.11 11.26 -6.20
CA ALA A 232 19.36 11.13 -6.94
C ALA A 232 20.60 11.01 -6.04
N ASP A 233 20.61 11.70 -4.89
CA ASP A 233 21.77 11.79 -4.00
C ASP A 233 21.67 10.81 -2.81
N ASP A 234 20.44 10.54 -2.34
CA ASP A 234 20.17 9.73 -1.14
C ASP A 234 19.48 8.39 -1.43
N GLY A 235 18.75 8.30 -2.54
CA GLY A 235 17.92 7.14 -2.85
C GLY A 235 18.74 5.92 -3.27
N TYR A 236 18.45 4.77 -2.66
CA TYR A 236 19.02 3.49 -3.08
C TYR A 236 18.04 2.74 -3.99
N LYS A 237 18.37 2.56 -5.28
CA LYS A 237 17.56 1.74 -6.20
C LYS A 237 17.59 0.28 -5.75
N PHE A 238 16.50 -0.18 -5.13
CA PHE A 238 16.40 -1.49 -4.48
C PHE A 238 15.95 -2.58 -5.44
N ALA A 239 15.03 -2.27 -6.36
CA ALA A 239 14.54 -3.18 -7.40
C ALA A 239 14.26 -2.45 -8.72
N LEU A 240 14.28 -3.18 -9.83
CA LEU A 240 14.18 -2.70 -11.20
C LEU A 240 13.14 -3.51 -12.01
N GLY A 241 12.80 -3.04 -13.21
CA GLY A 241 11.96 -3.80 -14.14
C GLY A 241 10.48 -3.81 -13.80
N THR A 242 10.02 -2.83 -13.00
CA THR A 242 8.64 -2.74 -12.52
C THR A 242 7.89 -1.60 -13.22
N ARG A 243 6.90 -1.89 -14.06
CA ARG A 243 6.16 -0.89 -14.85
C ARG A 243 5.49 0.17 -13.99
N ASN A 244 4.70 -0.26 -13.01
CA ASN A 244 3.98 0.60 -12.08
C ASN A 244 3.43 -0.28 -10.94
N LEU A 245 3.91 -0.06 -9.72
CA LEU A 245 3.40 -0.72 -8.53
C LEU A 245 2.43 0.25 -7.84
N LEU A 246 1.18 -0.17 -7.59
CA LEU A 246 0.24 0.64 -6.82
C LEU A 246 -0.14 0.01 -5.48
N GLY A 247 -0.32 -1.31 -5.42
CA GLY A 247 -0.17 -2.03 -4.15
C GLY A 247 1.30 -2.26 -3.83
N ILE A 248 1.73 -1.86 -2.64
CA ILE A 248 3.05 -2.14 -2.06
C ILE A 248 2.88 -2.17 -0.54
N ALA A 249 3.36 -3.22 0.13
CA ALA A 249 3.15 -3.42 1.57
C ALA A 249 4.23 -4.29 2.20
N TRP A 250 4.51 -4.07 3.49
CA TRP A 250 5.36 -4.94 4.30
C TRP A 250 4.58 -6.11 4.88
N ASP A 251 5.16 -7.31 4.81
CA ASP A 251 4.70 -8.48 5.54
C ASP A 251 5.63 -8.73 6.74
N PRO A 252 5.19 -8.46 7.98
CA PRO A 252 6.01 -8.71 9.17
C PRO A 252 6.25 -10.21 9.41
N ALA A 253 5.42 -11.11 8.85
CA ALA A 253 5.59 -12.55 9.01
C ALA A 253 6.82 -13.11 8.26
N THR A 254 7.15 -12.56 7.08
CA THR A 254 8.33 -12.97 6.28
C THR A 254 9.45 -11.92 6.24
N ARG A 255 9.25 -10.76 6.88
CA ARG A 255 10.15 -9.59 6.85
C ARG A 255 10.54 -9.20 5.43
N ALA A 256 9.55 -8.94 4.58
CA ALA A 256 9.79 -8.45 3.23
C ALA A 256 8.69 -7.51 2.74
N VAL A 257 9.06 -6.60 1.85
CA VAL A 257 8.10 -5.80 1.08
C VAL A 257 7.62 -6.63 -0.10
N TYR A 258 6.31 -6.64 -0.32
CA TYR A 258 5.66 -7.21 -1.48
C TYR A 258 4.98 -6.10 -2.28
N ALA A 259 4.78 -6.33 -3.58
CA ALA A 259 4.16 -5.34 -4.45
C ALA A 259 3.38 -5.97 -5.60
N MET A 260 2.39 -5.21 -6.11
CA MET A 260 1.52 -5.59 -7.21
C MET A 260 1.81 -4.74 -8.46
N GLN A 261 2.27 -5.37 -9.53
CA GLN A 261 2.55 -4.74 -10.82
C GLN A 261 1.31 -4.64 -11.72
N HIS A 262 1.14 -3.47 -12.33
CA HIS A 262 0.26 -3.23 -13.49
C HIS A 262 0.98 -3.60 -14.80
N GLY A 263 0.54 -4.64 -15.49
CA GLY A 263 1.03 -5.09 -16.79
C GLY A 263 0.92 -4.04 -17.90
N ARG A 264 1.61 -4.22 -19.04
CA ARG A 264 1.57 -3.24 -20.15
C ARG A 264 0.26 -3.29 -20.92
N ASP A 265 -0.34 -2.14 -21.15
CA ASP A 265 -1.72 -1.99 -21.68
C ASP A 265 -2.04 -2.11 -23.22
N SER A 266 -1.98 -2.09 -24.56
CA SER A 266 -2.93 -2.77 -25.45
C SER A 266 -2.11 -3.71 -26.35
N LEU A 267 -2.38 -5.03 -26.37
CA LEU A 267 -1.60 -5.99 -27.17
C LEU A 267 -2.08 -5.95 -28.63
N ALA A 268 -3.31 -6.40 -28.88
CA ALA A 268 -3.91 -6.45 -30.22
C ALA A 268 -3.92 -5.08 -30.92
N THR A 269 -4.24 -4.00 -30.20
CA THR A 269 -4.28 -2.64 -30.79
C THR A 269 -2.92 -2.14 -31.29
N LEU A 270 -1.81 -2.67 -30.77
CA LEU A 270 -0.45 -2.25 -31.15
C LEU A 270 0.29 -3.31 -31.97
N PHE A 271 -0.06 -4.59 -31.80
CA PHE A 271 0.65 -5.76 -32.34
C PHE A 271 -0.30 -6.90 -32.76
N GLY A 272 -1.53 -6.59 -33.20
CA GLY A 272 -2.56 -7.56 -33.61
C GLY A 272 -2.27 -8.40 -34.88
N ALA A 273 -0.99 -8.55 -35.23
CA ALA A 273 -0.50 -9.65 -36.06
C ALA A 273 -0.10 -10.89 -35.21
N TYR A 274 0.01 -10.71 -33.88
CA TYR A 274 0.47 -11.70 -32.92
C TYR A 274 -0.52 -11.95 -31.76
N PHE A 275 -1.49 -11.06 -31.55
CA PHE A 275 -2.42 -11.11 -30.41
C PHE A 275 -3.86 -10.81 -30.84
N ASP A 276 -4.81 -11.58 -30.30
CA ASP A 276 -6.24 -11.33 -30.44
C ASP A 276 -6.83 -10.47 -29.30
N ASP A 277 -8.14 -10.20 -29.37
CA ASP A 277 -8.86 -9.35 -28.40
C ASP A 277 -9.03 -10.01 -27.02
N VAL A 278 -8.98 -11.35 -26.93
CA VAL A 278 -9.03 -12.09 -25.66
C VAL A 278 -7.65 -12.07 -25.00
N GLU A 279 -6.60 -12.40 -25.75
CA GLU A 279 -5.22 -12.26 -25.29
C GLU A 279 -4.93 -10.81 -24.87
N SER A 280 -5.40 -9.81 -25.62
CA SER A 280 -5.24 -8.42 -25.24
C SER A 280 -6.10 -7.96 -24.05
N ALA A 281 -7.09 -8.76 -23.61
CA ALA A 281 -7.91 -8.49 -22.43
C ALA A 281 -7.43 -9.25 -21.19
N GLU A 282 -6.76 -10.40 -21.36
CA GLU A 282 -6.22 -11.21 -20.24
C GLU A 282 -4.70 -11.09 -20.05
N LEU A 283 -3.95 -10.57 -21.04
CA LEU A 283 -2.49 -10.42 -20.99
C LEU A 283 -2.01 -8.96 -21.19
N PRO A 284 -0.84 -8.59 -20.64
CA PRO A 284 -0.06 -9.34 -19.66
C PRO A 284 -0.79 -9.53 -18.33
N SER A 285 -0.34 -10.53 -17.58
CA SER A 285 -0.81 -10.78 -16.21
C SER A 285 -0.56 -9.56 -15.31
N GLU A 286 -1.44 -9.33 -14.33
CA GLU A 286 -1.09 -8.50 -13.17
C GLU A 286 -0.30 -9.40 -12.18
N GLU A 287 0.76 -8.87 -11.56
CA GLU A 287 1.79 -9.72 -10.93
C GLU A 287 2.04 -9.37 -9.46
N LEU A 288 1.99 -10.37 -8.56
CA LEU A 288 2.45 -10.23 -7.17
C LEU A 288 3.93 -10.60 -7.04
N PHE A 289 4.74 -9.69 -6.51
CA PHE A 289 6.17 -9.87 -6.28
C PHE A 289 6.53 -9.79 -4.79
N ARG A 290 7.59 -10.50 -4.39
CA ARG A 290 8.42 -10.15 -3.22
C ARG A 290 9.57 -9.29 -3.72
N LEU A 291 9.76 -8.11 -3.14
CA LEU A 291 10.89 -7.25 -3.45
C LEU A 291 12.12 -7.67 -2.64
N TYR A 292 13.29 -7.64 -3.28
CA TYR A 292 14.59 -7.79 -2.63
C TYR A 292 15.67 -7.00 -3.37
N ASP A 293 16.81 -6.84 -2.70
CA ASP A 293 17.93 -6.02 -3.15
C ASP A 293 18.51 -6.56 -4.47
N GLY A 294 18.43 -5.76 -5.54
CA GLY A 294 18.91 -6.09 -6.88
C GLY A 294 17.95 -6.86 -7.78
N ALA A 295 16.70 -7.12 -7.35
CA ALA A 295 15.70 -7.83 -8.17
C ALA A 295 15.35 -7.06 -9.47
N ASP A 296 15.20 -7.78 -10.59
CA ASP A 296 14.74 -7.23 -11.88
C ASP A 296 13.54 -8.02 -12.42
N PHE A 297 12.39 -7.36 -12.51
CA PHE A 297 11.11 -7.95 -12.94
C PHE A 297 10.86 -7.84 -14.45
N GLY A 298 11.84 -7.38 -15.24
CA GLY A 298 11.91 -7.58 -16.68
C GLY A 298 11.17 -6.57 -17.57
N TRP A 299 10.35 -5.66 -17.04
CA TRP A 299 9.82 -4.55 -17.85
C TRP A 299 10.96 -3.63 -18.32
N PRO A 300 10.97 -3.12 -19.57
CA PRO A 300 9.95 -3.26 -20.61
C PRO A 300 10.16 -4.45 -21.55
N TYR A 301 11.25 -5.19 -21.38
CA TYR A 301 11.73 -6.18 -22.35
C TYR A 301 10.90 -7.47 -22.36
N CYS A 302 10.33 -7.84 -21.22
CA CYS A 302 9.58 -9.06 -21.01
C CYS A 302 8.30 -8.79 -20.22
N TYR A 303 7.31 -9.67 -20.33
CA TYR A 303 6.09 -9.66 -19.51
C TYR A 303 5.70 -11.10 -19.12
N TYR A 304 4.87 -11.27 -18.09
CA TYR A 304 4.42 -12.61 -17.67
C TYR A 304 3.11 -13.03 -18.34
N ASP A 305 3.13 -14.21 -18.93
CA ASP A 305 1.98 -14.90 -19.49
C ASP A 305 1.62 -16.10 -18.59
N HIS A 306 0.40 -16.08 -18.06
CA HIS A 306 -0.11 -17.12 -17.16
C HIS A 306 -0.79 -18.29 -17.89
N PHE A 307 -1.11 -18.17 -19.18
CA PHE A 307 -1.49 -19.31 -20.02
C PHE A 307 -0.27 -20.15 -20.44
N LEU A 308 0.87 -19.48 -20.61
CA LEU A 308 2.16 -20.06 -20.98
C LEU A 308 3.09 -20.40 -19.79
N ASP A 309 2.67 -20.01 -18.57
CA ASP A 309 3.38 -20.10 -17.28
C ASP A 309 4.86 -19.62 -17.30
N ARG A 310 5.14 -18.57 -18.06
CA ARG A 310 6.50 -18.02 -18.20
C ARG A 310 6.53 -16.54 -18.53
N ARG A 311 7.72 -15.93 -18.44
CA ARG A 311 7.95 -14.64 -19.09
C ARG A 311 8.20 -14.85 -20.58
N VAL A 312 7.61 -14.00 -21.40
CA VAL A 312 7.82 -13.94 -22.85
C VAL A 312 8.35 -12.57 -23.27
N LEU A 313 9.03 -12.53 -24.40
CA LEU A 313 9.63 -11.33 -24.97
C LEU A 313 8.52 -10.36 -25.40
N ALA A 314 8.63 -9.10 -25.00
CA ALA A 314 7.67 -8.08 -25.39
C ALA A 314 7.77 -7.78 -26.90
N PRO A 315 6.65 -7.54 -27.61
CA PRO A 315 6.65 -7.38 -29.06
C PRO A 315 7.35 -6.10 -29.51
N GLU A 316 7.42 -5.07 -28.67
CA GLU A 316 8.32 -3.91 -28.84
C GLU A 316 9.79 -4.31 -29.06
N TYR A 317 10.21 -5.47 -28.55
CA TYR A 317 11.60 -5.97 -28.53
C TYR A 317 11.82 -7.20 -29.42
N GLY A 318 10.86 -7.53 -30.28
CA GLY A 318 10.95 -8.63 -31.24
C GLY A 318 10.26 -9.92 -30.84
N GLY A 319 9.47 -9.91 -29.76
CA GLY A 319 8.59 -11.02 -29.40
C GLY A 319 7.36 -11.15 -30.31
N ASP A 320 6.79 -12.35 -30.33
CA ASP A 320 5.67 -12.79 -31.17
C ASP A 320 4.50 -13.37 -30.36
N GLY A 321 4.54 -13.24 -29.02
CA GLY A 321 3.59 -13.85 -28.08
C GLY A 321 4.12 -15.12 -27.42
N GLU A 322 4.80 -15.99 -28.15
CA GLU A 322 5.27 -17.28 -27.64
C GLU A 322 6.74 -17.28 -27.20
N ALA A 323 7.59 -16.48 -27.86
CA ALA A 323 9.05 -16.53 -27.71
C ALA A 323 9.53 -16.04 -26.33
N GLU A 324 10.22 -16.91 -25.59
CA GLU A 324 10.84 -16.56 -24.31
C GLU A 324 12.13 -15.72 -24.46
N GLY A 325 12.92 -15.94 -25.52
CA GLY A 325 14.17 -15.20 -25.74
C GLY A 325 15.18 -15.37 -24.60
N ASP A 326 15.44 -14.30 -23.85
CA ASP A 326 16.31 -14.25 -22.67
C ASP A 326 15.50 -13.86 -21.41
N CYS A 327 14.18 -14.06 -21.42
CA CYS A 327 13.29 -13.60 -20.37
C CYS A 327 13.32 -14.44 -19.08
N GLY A 328 13.78 -15.70 -19.16
CA GLY A 328 13.95 -16.58 -18.00
C GLY A 328 15.02 -16.13 -16.98
N ARG A 329 15.75 -15.04 -17.25
CA ARG A 329 16.67 -14.40 -16.29
C ARG A 329 15.99 -13.42 -15.32
N TYR A 330 14.73 -13.08 -15.56
CA TYR A 330 13.96 -12.10 -14.79
C TYR A 330 13.02 -12.78 -13.82
N GLU A 331 12.79 -12.15 -12.67
CA GLU A 331 12.06 -12.76 -11.55
C GLU A 331 10.62 -13.13 -11.93
N ARG A 332 10.13 -14.31 -11.52
CA ARG A 332 8.74 -14.73 -11.74
C ARG A 332 7.79 -14.12 -10.69
N PRO A 333 6.50 -13.91 -11.01
CA PRO A 333 5.48 -13.61 -10.02
C PRO A 333 5.29 -14.79 -9.05
N LEU A 334 4.87 -14.46 -7.83
CA LEU A 334 4.45 -15.42 -6.80
C LEU A 334 2.99 -15.84 -6.97
N VAL A 335 2.17 -14.91 -7.49
CA VAL A 335 0.79 -15.11 -7.93
C VAL A 335 0.60 -14.25 -9.18
N ALA A 336 0.01 -14.83 -10.23
CA ALA A 336 -0.35 -14.12 -11.45
C ALA A 336 -1.88 -14.04 -11.56
N PHE A 337 -2.37 -12.87 -11.95
CA PHE A 337 -3.80 -12.57 -12.07
C PHE A 337 -4.16 -12.15 -13.50
N PRO A 338 -5.43 -12.27 -13.92
CA PRO A 338 -5.87 -11.84 -15.24
C PRO A 338 -5.61 -10.35 -15.50
N GLY A 339 -5.29 -10.03 -16.75
CA GLY A 339 -4.73 -8.75 -17.15
C GLY A 339 -5.66 -7.55 -17.00
N HIS A 340 -5.03 -6.39 -16.80
CA HIS A 340 -5.65 -5.06 -16.72
C HIS A 340 -6.64 -4.86 -15.57
N TRP A 341 -6.72 -5.78 -14.60
CA TRP A 341 -7.55 -5.63 -13.39
C TRP A 341 -7.07 -4.49 -12.45
N ALA A 342 -5.87 -3.95 -12.69
CA ALA A 342 -5.32 -2.74 -12.09
C ALA A 342 -5.22 -2.81 -10.55
N PRO A 343 -4.33 -3.65 -9.99
CA PRO A 343 -4.17 -3.82 -8.55
C PRO A 343 -3.68 -2.52 -7.89
N HIS A 344 -4.56 -1.88 -7.13
CA HIS A 344 -4.35 -0.55 -6.57
C HIS A 344 -3.84 -0.54 -5.14
N ASP A 345 -4.03 -1.63 -4.38
CA ASP A 345 -3.55 -1.73 -3.01
C ASP A 345 -3.33 -3.18 -2.56
N LEU A 346 -2.56 -3.38 -1.49
CA LEU A 346 -2.09 -4.68 -1.00
C LEU A 346 -2.02 -4.65 0.54
N MET A 347 -2.53 -5.68 1.23
CA MET A 347 -2.46 -5.74 2.71
C MET A 347 -2.21 -7.17 3.22
N PHE A 348 -1.31 -7.31 4.18
CA PHE A 348 -1.12 -8.50 4.99
C PHE A 348 -1.91 -8.37 6.29
N TYR A 349 -2.90 -9.24 6.48
CA TYR A 349 -3.77 -9.17 7.66
C TYR A 349 -3.11 -9.80 8.88
N SER A 350 -3.14 -9.10 10.01
CA SER A 350 -2.56 -9.51 11.29
C SER A 350 -3.61 -9.69 12.41
N GLY A 351 -4.82 -9.15 12.21
CA GLY A 351 -5.87 -9.07 13.21
C GLY A 351 -6.42 -10.41 13.69
N GLY A 352 -7.12 -10.38 14.83
CA GLY A 352 -7.77 -11.54 15.45
C GLY A 352 -9.22 -11.81 15.02
N GLN A 353 -9.81 -10.91 14.23
CA GLN A 353 -11.26 -10.77 14.06
C GLN A 353 -11.81 -11.52 12.84
N PHE A 354 -11.03 -11.65 11.76
CA PHE A 354 -11.33 -12.55 10.64
C PHE A 354 -10.87 -13.99 10.94
N PRO A 355 -11.44 -15.02 10.26
CA PRO A 355 -10.99 -16.41 10.30
C PRO A 355 -9.48 -16.54 10.07
N GLY A 356 -8.82 -17.40 10.85
CA GLY A 356 -7.35 -17.42 10.93
C GLY A 356 -6.59 -17.63 9.62
N ARG A 357 -7.23 -18.26 8.61
CA ARG A 357 -6.68 -18.42 7.25
C ARG A 357 -6.27 -17.11 6.59
N TYR A 358 -6.94 -15.99 6.92
CA TYR A 358 -6.68 -14.71 6.28
C TYR A 358 -5.38 -14.04 6.73
N ARG A 359 -4.73 -14.52 7.82
CA ARG A 359 -3.36 -14.12 8.19
C ARG A 359 -2.30 -14.84 7.33
N GLU A 360 -2.64 -16.02 6.81
CA GLU A 360 -1.78 -16.83 5.94
C GLU A 360 -1.98 -16.43 4.47
N GLY A 361 -1.74 -15.15 4.13
CA GLY A 361 -1.93 -14.65 2.76
C GLY A 361 -1.88 -13.13 2.65
N ALA A 362 -2.30 -12.63 1.49
CA ALA A 362 -2.43 -11.19 1.22
C ALA A 362 -3.80 -10.87 0.61
N PHE A 363 -4.36 -9.72 0.98
CA PHE A 363 -5.51 -9.13 0.29
C PHE A 363 -5.02 -8.19 -0.81
N VAL A 364 -5.60 -8.30 -2.01
CA VAL A 364 -5.25 -7.48 -3.18
C VAL A 364 -6.49 -6.72 -3.64
N VAL A 365 -6.41 -5.39 -3.70
CA VAL A 365 -7.49 -4.53 -4.20
C VAL A 365 -7.31 -4.32 -5.70
N PHE A 366 -8.22 -4.83 -6.51
CA PHE A 366 -8.26 -4.59 -7.96
C PHE A 366 -9.26 -3.47 -8.28
N HIS A 367 -8.82 -2.46 -9.02
CA HIS A 367 -9.63 -1.26 -9.34
C HIS A 367 -10.66 -1.47 -10.45
N GLY A 368 -10.57 -2.63 -11.09
CA GLY A 368 -11.25 -2.94 -12.34
C GLY A 368 -10.61 -2.27 -13.55
N SER A 369 -10.90 -2.80 -14.72
CA SER A 369 -10.10 -2.50 -15.91
C SER A 369 -10.44 -1.19 -16.62
N TRP A 370 -9.60 -0.91 -17.62
CA TRP A 370 -9.94 0.03 -18.71
C TRP A 370 -9.50 -0.44 -20.10
N ASN A 371 -8.52 -1.35 -20.20
CA ASN A 371 -7.87 -1.79 -21.43
C ASN A 371 -8.36 -3.18 -21.90
N ARG A 372 -9.61 -3.57 -21.60
CA ARG A 372 -10.15 -4.89 -22.03
C ARG A 372 -11.03 -4.85 -23.28
N ALA A 373 -11.44 -3.68 -23.77
CA ALA A 373 -12.33 -3.57 -24.93
C ALA A 373 -11.71 -4.21 -26.20
N PRO A 374 -12.47 -4.98 -27.00
CA PRO A 374 -13.94 -5.12 -27.00
C PRO A 374 -14.53 -6.06 -25.93
N MET A 375 -13.71 -6.79 -25.17
CA MET A 375 -14.17 -7.61 -24.05
C MET A 375 -14.71 -6.75 -22.90
N GLU A 376 -15.52 -7.37 -22.04
CA GLU A 376 -16.05 -6.75 -20.83
C GLU A 376 -14.94 -6.31 -19.85
N GLN A 377 -15.26 -5.27 -19.08
CA GLN A 377 -14.41 -4.77 -18.02
C GLN A 377 -14.59 -5.63 -16.77
N GLN A 378 -13.48 -6.04 -16.16
CA GLN A 378 -13.45 -6.96 -15.02
C GLN A 378 -12.48 -6.48 -13.93
N GLY A 379 -12.46 -7.16 -12.79
CA GLY A 379 -11.52 -6.92 -11.70
C GLY A 379 -11.97 -5.87 -10.68
N TYR A 380 -13.27 -5.58 -10.56
CA TYR A 380 -13.78 -4.58 -9.59
C TYR A 380 -13.96 -5.18 -8.18
N GLN A 381 -12.89 -5.74 -7.61
CA GLN A 381 -12.98 -6.63 -6.44
C GLN A 381 -11.78 -6.54 -5.49
N VAL A 382 -11.95 -7.05 -4.27
CA VAL A 382 -10.84 -7.44 -3.40
C VAL A 382 -10.67 -8.95 -3.50
N ALA A 383 -9.48 -9.40 -3.86
CA ALA A 383 -9.08 -10.81 -3.86
C ALA A 383 -8.27 -11.17 -2.60
N PHE A 384 -8.22 -12.45 -2.26
CA PHE A 384 -7.29 -13.01 -1.28
C PHE A 384 -6.37 -14.05 -1.96
N ALA A 385 -5.07 -13.92 -1.72
CA ALA A 385 -4.02 -14.81 -2.23
C ALA A 385 -3.45 -15.64 -1.06
N PRO A 386 -3.85 -16.92 -0.90
CA PRO A 386 -3.42 -17.76 0.22
C PRO A 386 -1.95 -18.20 0.13
N ARG A 387 -1.33 -18.27 1.31
CA ARG A 387 -0.05 -18.93 1.57
C ARG A 387 -0.26 -20.31 2.20
N SER A 388 0.71 -21.20 2.00
CA SER A 388 0.81 -22.50 2.67
C SER A 388 2.28 -22.75 3.01
N GLY A 389 2.56 -23.09 4.28
CA GLY A 389 3.94 -23.26 4.75
C GLY A 389 4.82 -22.00 4.71
N GLY A 390 4.23 -20.81 4.52
CA GLY A 390 4.92 -19.51 4.39
C GLY A 390 5.12 -19.04 2.94
N GLU A 391 4.92 -19.92 1.94
CA GLU A 391 5.02 -19.60 0.52
C GLU A 391 3.63 -19.35 -0.09
N PHE A 392 3.53 -18.52 -1.12
CA PHE A 392 2.27 -18.34 -1.86
C PHE A 392 1.94 -19.59 -2.66
N THR A 393 0.66 -19.95 -2.70
CA THR A 393 0.18 -21.16 -3.39
C THR A 393 0.12 -21.03 -4.92
N GLY A 394 0.14 -19.81 -5.44
CA GLY A 394 -0.18 -19.49 -6.84
C GLY A 394 -1.69 -19.28 -7.09
N ASP A 395 -2.55 -19.80 -6.20
CA ASP A 395 -4.00 -19.61 -6.25
C ASP A 395 -4.42 -18.23 -5.68
N TRP A 396 -5.66 -17.84 -5.98
CA TRP A 396 -6.36 -16.72 -5.36
C TRP A 396 -7.88 -16.92 -5.42
N GLU A 397 -8.63 -16.19 -4.59
CA GLU A 397 -10.09 -16.20 -4.55
C GLU A 397 -10.67 -14.79 -4.41
N THR A 398 -11.94 -14.59 -4.77
CA THR A 398 -12.68 -13.36 -4.51
C THR A 398 -13.05 -13.25 -3.02
N PHE A 399 -12.66 -12.16 -2.36
CA PHE A 399 -13.04 -11.86 -0.97
C PHE A 399 -14.16 -10.81 -0.86
N ALA A 400 -14.19 -9.81 -1.74
CA ALA A 400 -15.28 -8.84 -1.80
C ALA A 400 -15.54 -8.42 -3.25
N ASP A 401 -16.79 -8.43 -3.67
CA ASP A 401 -17.25 -8.06 -5.02
C ASP A 401 -18.54 -7.22 -4.92
N GLY A 402 -19.09 -6.78 -6.04
CA GLY A 402 -20.29 -5.94 -6.11
C GLY A 402 -20.00 -4.44 -6.25
N PHE A 403 -18.74 -4.00 -6.11
CA PHE A 403 -18.33 -2.60 -6.28
C PHE A 403 -18.77 -2.01 -7.64
N ALA A 404 -18.72 -2.81 -8.70
CA ALA A 404 -19.19 -2.44 -10.04
C ALA A 404 -20.68 -2.03 -10.09
N ALA A 405 -21.51 -2.58 -9.19
CA ALA A 405 -22.98 -2.60 -9.16
C ALA A 405 -23.68 -3.23 -10.39
N GLU A 406 -23.12 -3.10 -11.60
CA GLU A 406 -23.63 -3.73 -12.82
C GLU A 406 -22.61 -4.68 -13.45
N SER A 407 -23.09 -5.73 -14.13
CA SER A 407 -22.29 -6.62 -14.95
C SER A 407 -23.17 -7.22 -16.07
N PRO A 408 -22.70 -7.34 -17.33
CA PRO A 408 -21.34 -7.05 -17.81
C PRO A 408 -21.08 -5.54 -18.03
N LEU A 409 -19.93 -5.05 -17.56
CA LEU A 409 -19.51 -3.66 -17.77
C LEU A 409 -18.82 -3.48 -19.13
N VAL A 410 -19.39 -2.63 -19.99
CA VAL A 410 -18.77 -2.27 -21.28
C VAL A 410 -17.78 -1.11 -21.14
N ARG A 411 -18.04 -0.14 -20.25
CA ARG A 411 -17.22 1.08 -20.12
C ARG A 411 -16.72 1.27 -18.68
N PRO A 412 -15.45 1.64 -18.48
CA PRO A 412 -14.84 1.82 -17.14
C PRO A 412 -15.46 2.92 -16.27
N GLN A 413 -16.28 3.80 -16.87
CA GLN A 413 -16.95 4.93 -16.21
C GLN A 413 -18.41 4.64 -15.83
N ASP A 414 -18.94 3.45 -16.18
CA ASP A 414 -20.29 3.04 -15.82
C ASP A 414 -20.31 2.24 -14.49
N ALA A 415 -19.14 1.82 -13.99
CA ALA A 415 -18.98 1.18 -12.69
C ALA A 415 -19.34 2.15 -11.56
N ALA A 416 -20.24 1.76 -10.64
CA ALA A 416 -20.67 2.61 -9.53
C ALA A 416 -19.53 2.94 -8.55
N HIS A 417 -18.75 1.93 -8.19
CA HIS A 417 -17.57 2.06 -7.35
C HIS A 417 -16.35 1.36 -7.98
N ARG A 418 -15.16 1.85 -7.67
CA ARG A 418 -13.88 1.29 -8.16
C ARG A 418 -12.85 1.24 -7.02
N PRO A 419 -12.64 0.08 -6.37
CA PRO A 419 -11.95 0.04 -5.08
C PRO A 419 -10.44 0.33 -5.23
N ALA A 420 -9.90 1.11 -4.31
CA ALA A 420 -8.67 1.88 -4.54
C ALA A 420 -7.68 1.93 -3.36
N GLY A 421 -8.08 1.41 -2.19
CA GLY A 421 -7.25 1.31 -0.99
C GLY A 421 -7.82 0.31 0.02
N ILE A 422 -6.98 -0.27 0.88
CA ILE A 422 -7.35 -1.22 1.94
C ILE A 422 -6.52 -1.01 3.22
N ALA A 423 -7.14 -1.13 4.39
CA ALA A 423 -6.43 -1.06 5.67
C ALA A 423 -7.08 -1.93 6.76
N GLN A 424 -6.32 -2.24 7.81
CA GLN A 424 -6.80 -2.96 8.99
C GLN A 424 -7.09 -1.99 10.14
N GLY A 425 -8.28 -2.07 10.72
CA GLY A 425 -8.63 -1.34 11.94
C GLY A 425 -7.94 -1.90 13.19
N PRO A 426 -7.87 -1.14 14.30
CA PRO A 426 -7.29 -1.60 15.57
C PRO A 426 -8.09 -2.75 16.22
N ASP A 427 -9.35 -2.96 15.82
CA ASP A 427 -10.19 -4.11 16.19
C ASP A 427 -9.97 -5.35 15.28
N GLY A 428 -9.16 -5.22 14.22
CA GLY A 428 -9.00 -6.22 13.18
C GLY A 428 -10.15 -6.27 12.16
N SER A 429 -11.03 -5.27 12.10
CA SER A 429 -11.90 -5.05 10.92
C SER A 429 -11.07 -4.59 9.71
N VAL A 430 -11.61 -4.69 8.51
CA VAL A 430 -10.90 -4.30 7.28
C VAL A 430 -11.69 -3.22 6.56
N TYR A 431 -11.03 -2.12 6.24
CA TYR A 431 -11.60 -0.97 5.56
C TYR A 431 -11.21 -1.00 4.08
N VAL A 432 -12.10 -0.59 3.20
CA VAL A 432 -11.85 -0.46 1.76
C VAL A 432 -12.36 0.90 1.28
N THR A 433 -11.63 1.55 0.36
CA THR A 433 -12.05 2.81 -0.28
C THR A 433 -12.33 2.61 -1.77
N ASP A 434 -13.07 3.53 -2.39
CA ASP A 434 -13.23 3.60 -3.86
C ASP A 434 -13.00 5.00 -4.43
N ASP A 435 -12.40 5.10 -5.64
CA ASP A 435 -12.04 6.39 -6.25
C ASP A 435 -13.09 7.00 -7.20
N ALA A 436 -14.21 6.31 -7.44
CA ALA A 436 -15.30 6.74 -8.31
C ALA A 436 -16.51 7.29 -7.53
N GLY A 437 -17.07 6.51 -6.61
CA GLY A 437 -18.15 6.94 -5.69
C GLY A 437 -17.63 7.72 -4.48
N GLY A 438 -16.38 7.47 -4.08
CA GLY A 438 -15.78 8.07 -2.88
C GLY A 438 -16.27 7.43 -1.58
N ARG A 439 -16.64 6.15 -1.62
CA ARG A 439 -17.15 5.40 -0.47
C ARG A 439 -16.01 4.81 0.36
N VAL A 440 -16.26 4.66 1.66
CA VAL A 440 -15.44 3.88 2.60
C VAL A 440 -16.33 2.82 3.24
N TRP A 441 -16.03 1.54 3.03
CA TRP A 441 -16.68 0.42 3.75
C TRP A 441 -15.80 -0.02 4.91
N ARG A 442 -16.43 -0.61 5.93
CA ARG A 442 -15.79 -1.40 6.99
C ARG A 442 -16.40 -2.80 6.97
N ILE A 443 -15.56 -3.80 6.74
CA ILE A 443 -15.90 -5.22 6.65
C ILE A 443 -15.58 -5.89 7.99
N VAL A 444 -16.56 -6.59 8.56
CA VAL A 444 -16.47 -7.33 9.83
C VAL A 444 -16.92 -8.78 9.64
N TYR A 445 -16.43 -9.66 10.50
CA TYR A 445 -16.79 -11.07 10.57
C TYR A 445 -17.58 -11.32 11.86
N ARG A 446 -18.82 -11.77 11.72
CA ARG A 446 -19.75 -12.04 12.84
C ARG A 446 -19.85 -13.51 13.21
N GLY A 447 -19.25 -14.40 12.42
CA GLY A 447 -19.46 -15.85 12.52
C GLY A 447 -20.71 -16.31 11.76
N MET A 448 -20.98 -17.61 11.85
CA MET A 448 -22.19 -18.29 11.36
C MET A 448 -23.09 -18.68 12.53
#